data_AF-A0A931JUG2-F1
#
_entry.id   AF-A0A931JUG2-F1
#
_cell.length_a   1.000
_cell.length_b   1.000
_cell.length_c   1.000
_cell.angle_alpha   90.00
_cell.angle_beta   90.00
_cell.angle_gamma   90.00
#
_symmetry.space_group_name_H-M   'P 1'
#
loop_
_entity.id
_entity.type
_entity.pdbx_description
1 polymer ?
#
loop_
_entity_poly.entity_id
_entity_poly.type
_entity_poly.pdbx_seq_one_letter_code
_entity_poly.pdbx_strand_id
1 'polypeptide(L)'
;MTGSAPKPSRPRKLMSGTVVGLIVGVFFTAPLVTIIGTASPLVIGTLVIGGIVVSAGVQTYLRQRELDAGERPRWWPLQSVPLATPRERAMRRLIRINLGVIGLAVGVMLVSVLQFHHPAGAIAGVPIIWLSVMVMLAITTKLSAAHYAALQQLRREGYRVCPGCEYDLQAQPPGPGVCPECGRAFDEAGLRERWERIYELLQRKPGP
;
A
#
# COMPACT_ATOMS: atom_id res chain seq x y z
N MET A 1 35.68 -29.01 2.23
CA MET A 1 34.60 -28.67 3.19
C MET A 1 33.39 -28.20 2.40
N THR A 2 32.53 -29.14 2.03
CA THR A 2 31.35 -28.93 1.19
C THR A 2 30.15 -28.62 2.08
N GLY A 3 29.83 -27.34 2.24
CA GLY A 3 28.66 -26.89 3.00
C GLY A 3 27.37 -27.26 2.27
N SER A 4 26.65 -28.24 2.81
CA SER A 4 25.34 -28.65 2.32
C SER A 4 24.32 -27.53 2.49
N ALA A 5 23.71 -27.10 1.38
CA ALA A 5 22.65 -26.11 1.37
C ALA A 5 21.43 -26.57 2.20
N PRO A 6 20.81 -25.68 3.00
CA PRO A 6 19.66 -26.03 3.83
C PRO A 6 18.42 -26.37 2.97
N LYS A 7 17.79 -27.49 3.30
CA LYS A 7 16.59 -28.03 2.62
C LYS A 7 15.38 -27.12 2.91
N PRO A 8 14.63 -26.65 1.89
CA PRO A 8 13.50 -25.77 2.09
C PRO A 8 12.38 -26.48 2.88
N SER A 9 11.94 -25.85 3.97
CA SER A 9 10.85 -26.35 4.82
C SER A 9 9.51 -26.24 4.09
N ARG A 10 8.76 -27.35 4.04
CA ARG A 10 7.42 -27.39 3.41
C ARG A 10 6.48 -26.34 4.05
N PRO A 11 5.69 -25.60 3.25
CA PRO A 11 4.76 -24.60 3.78
C PRO A 11 3.68 -25.28 4.64
N ARG A 12 3.49 -24.76 5.85
CA ARG A 12 2.34 -25.11 6.72
C ARG A 12 1.07 -24.69 5.99
N LYS A 13 0.11 -25.61 5.87
CA LYS A 13 -1.24 -25.32 5.38
C LYS A 13 -1.89 -24.29 6.31
N LEU A 14 -1.90 -23.04 5.87
CA LEU A 14 -2.61 -21.94 6.52
C LEU A 14 -4.12 -22.23 6.36
N MET A 15 -4.85 -22.24 7.47
CA MET A 15 -6.31 -22.37 7.47
C MET A 15 -6.91 -21.30 6.54
N SER A 16 -7.81 -21.70 5.64
CA SER A 16 -8.36 -20.79 4.63
C SER A 16 -9.15 -19.66 5.29
N GLY A 17 -8.92 -18.43 4.84
CA GLY A 17 -9.62 -17.21 5.28
C GLY A 17 -11.14 -17.21 5.07
N THR A 18 -11.71 -18.32 4.59
CA THR A 18 -13.14 -18.52 4.36
C THR A 18 -13.95 -18.49 5.65
N VAL A 19 -13.35 -18.85 6.80
CA VAL A 19 -14.09 -18.92 8.09
C VAL A 19 -14.30 -17.53 8.70
N VAL A 20 -13.43 -16.55 8.42
CA VAL A 20 -13.55 -15.20 9.01
C VAL A 20 -14.63 -14.36 8.29
N GLY A 21 -14.85 -14.57 6.99
CA GLY A 21 -15.91 -13.88 6.24
C GLY A 21 -17.33 -14.27 6.68
N LEU A 22 -17.50 -15.49 7.20
CA LEU A 22 -18.81 -16.02 7.59
C LEU A 22 -19.31 -15.47 8.94
N ILE A 23 -18.40 -15.07 9.84
CA ILE A 23 -18.78 -14.55 11.17
C ILE A 23 -19.23 -13.08 11.09
N VAL A 24 -18.71 -12.30 10.13
CA VAL A 24 -19.13 -10.89 9.94
C VAL A 24 -20.47 -10.78 9.21
N GLY A 25 -20.83 -11.77 8.37
CA GLY A 25 -22.09 -11.75 7.61
C GLY A 25 -23.36 -12.03 8.43
N VAL A 26 -23.27 -12.75 9.55
CA VAL A 26 -24.44 -13.25 10.28
C VAL A 26 -24.99 -12.26 11.32
N PHE A 27 -24.18 -11.32 11.82
CA PHE A 27 -24.64 -10.33 12.80
C PHE A 27 -25.31 -9.08 12.20
N PHE A 28 -25.30 -8.91 10.88
CA PHE A 28 -25.83 -7.70 10.23
C PHE A 28 -27.17 -7.88 9.49
N THR A 29 -27.67 -9.10 9.33
CA THR A 29 -28.87 -9.36 8.51
C THR A 29 -30.18 -9.29 9.29
N ALA A 30 -30.17 -9.52 10.61
CA ALA A 30 -31.40 -9.54 11.42
C ALA A 30 -32.08 -8.16 11.61
N PRO A 31 -31.38 -7.03 11.78
CA PRO A 31 -32.04 -5.71 11.86
C PRO A 31 -32.25 -5.02 10.49
N LEU A 32 -31.73 -5.56 9.38
CA LEU A 32 -31.77 -4.87 8.09
C LEU A 32 -33.16 -4.90 7.44
N VAL A 33 -33.94 -5.97 7.67
CA VAL A 33 -35.23 -6.19 6.98
C VAL A 33 -36.30 -5.19 7.43
N THR A 34 -36.26 -4.71 8.67
CA THR A 34 -37.23 -3.72 9.18
C THR A 34 -36.93 -2.30 8.73
N ILE A 35 -35.69 -1.97 8.35
CA ILE A 35 -35.31 -0.61 7.90
C ILE A 35 -35.58 -0.41 6.38
N ILE A 36 -35.54 -1.49 5.59
CA ILE A 36 -35.77 -1.42 4.13
C ILE A 36 -37.20 -0.99 3.77
N GLY A 37 -38.18 -1.17 4.67
CA GLY A 37 -39.57 -0.78 4.43
C GLY A 37 -39.81 0.73 4.33
N THR A 38 -38.94 1.58 4.89
CA THR A 38 -39.13 3.04 4.93
C THR A 38 -37.94 3.85 4.41
N ALA A 39 -36.79 3.22 4.17
CA ALA A 39 -35.62 3.90 3.64
C ALA A 39 -35.85 4.27 2.16
N SER A 40 -35.54 5.52 1.80
CA SER A 40 -35.57 5.93 0.40
C SER A 40 -34.52 5.14 -0.41
N PRO A 41 -34.78 4.83 -1.69
CA PRO A 41 -33.85 4.06 -2.53
C PRO A 41 -32.46 4.70 -2.63
N LEU A 42 -32.34 6.01 -2.39
CA LEU A 42 -31.06 6.73 -2.32
C LEU A 42 -30.20 6.31 -1.12
N VAL A 43 -30.81 6.05 0.04
CA VAL A 43 -30.10 5.60 1.26
C VAL A 43 -29.59 4.17 1.08
N ILE A 44 -30.40 3.31 0.47
CA ILE A 44 -30.01 1.92 0.17
C ILE A 44 -28.83 1.91 -0.81
N GLY A 45 -28.88 2.72 -1.86
CA GLY A 45 -27.79 2.84 -2.83
C GLY A 45 -26.46 3.28 -2.19
N THR A 46 -26.49 4.26 -1.28
CA THR A 46 -25.28 4.75 -0.62
C THR A 46 -24.67 3.74 0.35
N LEU A 47 -25.48 2.98 1.09
CA LEU A 47 -24.99 1.91 1.97
C LEU A 47 -24.36 0.76 1.19
N VAL A 48 -24.96 0.36 0.06
CA VAL A 48 -24.40 -0.70 -0.80
C VAL A 48 -23.05 -0.26 -1.39
N ILE A 49 -22.96 0.97 -1.90
CA ILE A 49 -21.70 1.50 -2.44
C ILE A 49 -20.64 1.60 -1.34
N GLY A 50 -20.99 2.08 -0.15
CA GLY A 50 -20.06 2.15 0.99
C GLY A 50 -19.55 0.77 1.42
N GLY A 51 -20.43 -0.23 1.51
CA GLY A 51 -20.06 -1.60 1.83
C GLY A 51 -19.12 -2.24 0.79
N ILE A 52 -19.35 -1.98 -0.49
CA ILE A 52 -18.48 -2.45 -1.58
C ILE A 52 -17.09 -1.81 -1.48
N VAL A 53 -16.99 -0.50 -1.23
CA VAL A 53 -15.70 0.21 -1.11
C VAL A 53 -14.92 -0.28 0.11
N VAL A 54 -15.58 -0.45 1.27
CA VAL A 54 -14.93 -0.96 2.48
C VAL A 54 -14.50 -2.41 2.29
N SER A 55 -15.35 -3.26 1.73
CA SER A 55 -15.02 -4.66 1.44
C SER A 55 -13.85 -4.79 0.46
N ALA A 56 -13.84 -3.97 -0.60
CA ALA A 56 -12.74 -3.92 -1.56
C ALA A 56 -11.43 -3.48 -0.88
N GLY A 57 -11.47 -2.45 -0.02
CA GLY A 57 -10.32 -1.98 0.75
C GLY A 57 -9.80 -3.00 1.77
N VAL A 58 -10.70 -3.71 2.45
CA VAL A 58 -10.34 -4.80 3.38
C VAL A 58 -9.77 -6.00 2.61
N GLN A 59 -10.34 -6.36 1.46
CA GLN A 59 -9.79 -7.42 0.61
C GLN A 59 -8.42 -7.07 0.06
N THR A 60 -8.19 -5.85 -0.45
CA THR A 60 -6.85 -5.44 -0.88
C THR A 60 -5.88 -5.43 0.30
N TYR A 61 -6.29 -4.97 1.48
CA TYR A 61 -5.47 -5.04 2.68
C TYR A 61 -5.09 -6.47 3.07
N LEU A 62 -6.07 -7.39 3.12
CA LEU A 62 -5.83 -8.80 3.46
C LEU A 62 -5.02 -9.52 2.40
N ARG A 63 -5.26 -9.23 1.11
CA ARG A 63 -4.47 -9.77 0.00
C ARG A 63 -3.03 -9.25 0.04
N GLN A 64 -2.84 -7.98 0.39
CA GLN A 64 -1.52 -7.41 0.62
C GLN A 64 -0.83 -8.13 1.80
N ARG A 65 -1.58 -8.42 2.87
CA ARG A 65 -1.09 -9.15 4.05
C ARG A 65 -0.73 -10.62 3.75
N GLU A 66 -1.47 -11.28 2.87
CA GLU A 66 -1.18 -12.66 2.43
C GLU A 66 0.02 -12.74 1.50
N LEU A 67 0.15 -11.81 0.54
CA LEU A 67 1.37 -11.63 -0.26
C LEU A 67 2.58 -11.34 0.64
N ASP A 68 2.35 -10.62 1.73
CA ASP A 68 3.32 -10.34 2.78
C ASP A 68 3.57 -11.53 3.74
N ALA A 69 2.75 -12.57 3.74
CA ALA A 69 2.87 -13.72 4.67
C ALA A 69 3.50 -14.95 4.00
N GLY A 70 3.38 -15.09 2.69
CA GLY A 70 3.83 -16.25 1.91
C GLY A 70 5.29 -16.24 1.48
N GLU A 71 6.23 -16.08 2.41
CA GLU A 71 7.67 -15.85 2.14
C GLU A 71 7.98 -14.39 1.76
N ARG A 72 8.03 -13.50 2.77
CA ARG A 72 8.93 -12.36 2.62
C ARG A 72 10.34 -12.95 2.53
N PRO A 73 11.09 -12.72 1.44
CA PRO A 73 12.49 -13.05 1.46
C PRO A 73 13.10 -12.32 2.65
N ARG A 74 13.83 -13.04 3.51
CA ARG A 74 14.42 -12.52 4.77
C ARG A 74 15.30 -11.26 4.57
N TRP A 75 15.59 -10.91 3.32
CA TRP A 75 16.41 -9.79 2.87
C TRP A 75 15.62 -8.55 2.41
N TRP A 76 14.29 -8.50 2.54
CA TRP A 76 13.49 -7.33 2.16
C TRP A 76 12.89 -6.57 3.36
N PRO A 77 13.68 -5.78 4.10
CA PRO A 77 13.11 -4.66 4.83
C PRO A 77 12.60 -3.66 3.79
N LEU A 78 11.30 -3.74 3.46
CA LEU A 78 10.56 -2.70 2.71
C LEU A 78 10.54 -1.32 3.42
N GLN A 79 11.30 -1.15 4.52
CA GLN A 79 11.45 0.12 5.22
C GLN A 79 12.35 1.12 4.48
N SER A 80 13.12 0.70 3.47
CA SER A 80 13.87 1.59 2.60
C SER A 80 13.60 1.20 1.15
N VAL A 81 12.53 1.76 0.55
CA VAL A 81 12.52 1.90 -0.91
C VAL A 81 13.75 2.77 -1.21
N PRO A 82 14.75 2.28 -1.96
CA PRO A 82 16.13 2.73 -1.79
C PRO A 82 16.48 4.14 -2.31
N LEU A 83 15.49 5.02 -2.44
CA LEU A 83 15.58 6.43 -2.82
C LEU A 83 14.48 7.28 -2.17
N ALA A 84 13.90 6.83 -1.04
CA ALA A 84 12.85 7.55 -0.36
C ALA A 84 13.42 8.81 0.29
N THR A 85 13.55 9.86 -0.53
CA THR A 85 13.90 11.20 -0.09
C THR A 85 13.07 11.55 1.15
N PRO A 86 13.58 12.36 2.09
CA PRO A 86 12.79 12.79 3.26
C PRO A 86 11.40 13.31 2.88
N ARG A 87 11.30 13.93 1.69
CA ARG A 87 10.06 14.39 1.07
C ARG A 87 9.12 13.24 0.70
N GLU A 88 9.60 12.16 0.10
CA GLU A 88 8.80 10.98 -0.21
C GLU A 88 8.24 10.31 1.05
N ARG A 89 9.09 10.19 2.09
CA ARG A 89 8.66 9.66 3.40
C ARG A 89 7.58 10.53 4.04
N ALA A 90 7.68 11.85 3.90
CA ALA A 90 6.64 12.78 4.32
C ALA A 90 5.33 12.58 3.53
N MET A 91 5.38 12.44 2.21
CA MET A 91 4.20 12.19 1.37
C MET A 91 3.49 10.87 1.75
N ARG A 92 4.23 9.79 2.00
CA ARG A 92 3.66 8.51 2.45
C ARG A 92 3.01 8.60 3.83
N ARG A 93 3.52 9.47 4.72
CA ARG A 93 2.85 9.78 6.00
C ARG A 93 1.54 10.54 5.77
N LEU A 94 1.54 11.53 4.88
CA LEU A 94 0.34 12.29 4.52
C LEU A 94 -0.75 11.41 3.90
N ILE A 95 -0.41 10.45 3.03
CA ILE A 95 -1.38 9.48 2.48
C ILE A 95 -2.06 8.69 3.61
N ARG A 96 -1.29 8.16 4.57
CA ARG A 96 -1.85 7.41 5.71
C ARG A 96 -2.74 8.26 6.60
N ILE A 97 -2.32 9.50 6.88
CA ILE A 97 -3.14 10.45 7.65
C ILE A 97 -4.45 10.75 6.90
N ASN A 98 -4.38 11.04 5.60
CA ASN A 98 -5.56 11.34 4.80
C ASN A 98 -6.53 10.16 4.69
N LEU A 99 -6.02 8.93 4.56
CA LEU A 99 -6.86 7.72 4.64
C LEU A 99 -7.55 7.59 6.00
N GLY A 100 -6.86 7.94 7.09
CA GLY A 100 -7.47 8.02 8.43
C GLY A 100 -8.57 9.07 8.51
N VAL A 101 -8.39 10.24 7.89
CA VAL A 101 -9.41 11.30 7.82
C VAL A 101 -10.63 10.84 7.02
N ILE A 102 -10.44 10.19 5.87
CA ILE A 102 -11.54 9.62 5.07
C ILE A 102 -12.30 8.58 5.90
N GLY A 103 -11.60 7.64 6.52
CA GLY A 103 -12.22 6.61 7.35
C GLY A 103 -13.02 7.20 8.53
N LEU A 104 -12.47 8.22 9.20
CA LEU A 104 -13.15 8.93 10.27
C LEU A 104 -14.40 9.67 9.76
N ALA A 105 -14.30 10.40 8.65
CA ALA A 105 -15.42 11.14 8.06
C ALA A 105 -16.56 10.19 7.66
N VAL A 106 -16.24 9.06 7.03
CA VAL A 106 -17.22 8.01 6.69
C VAL A 106 -17.85 7.42 7.94
N GLY A 107 -17.05 7.14 8.98
CA GLY A 107 -17.55 6.64 10.26
C GLY A 107 -18.53 7.60 10.93
N VAL A 108 -18.18 8.89 11.01
CA VAL A 108 -19.07 9.94 11.56
C VAL A 108 -20.35 10.02 10.73
N MET A 109 -20.24 10.01 9.41
CA MET A 109 -21.38 10.07 8.50
C MET A 109 -22.36 8.90 8.73
N LEU A 110 -21.82 7.68 8.87
CA LEU A 110 -22.62 6.48 9.16
C LEU A 110 -23.32 6.60 10.51
N VAL A 111 -22.63 7.02 11.57
CA VAL A 111 -23.23 7.21 12.90
C VAL A 111 -24.33 8.27 12.86
N SER A 112 -24.11 9.39 12.18
CA SER A 112 -25.11 10.46 12.04
C SER A 112 -26.39 9.98 11.35
N VAL A 113 -26.26 9.23 10.25
CA VAL A 113 -27.41 8.71 9.50
C VAL A 113 -28.15 7.63 10.30
N LEU A 114 -27.42 6.70 10.93
CA LEU A 114 -28.02 5.55 11.61
C LEU A 114 -28.66 5.90 12.96
N GLN A 115 -28.05 6.80 13.74
CA GLN A 115 -28.55 7.13 15.09
C GLN A 115 -29.57 8.26 15.06
N PHE A 116 -29.27 9.33 14.32
CA PHE A 116 -30.01 10.58 14.42
C PHE A 116 -31.03 10.78 13.31
N HIS A 117 -31.00 9.94 12.25
CA HIS A 117 -31.85 10.09 11.06
C HIS A 117 -31.77 11.51 10.44
N HIS A 118 -30.70 12.26 10.73
CA HIS A 118 -30.53 13.63 10.28
C HIS A 118 -29.70 13.66 8.99
N PRO A 119 -30.27 14.08 7.85
CA PRO A 119 -29.54 14.14 6.58
C PRO A 119 -28.44 15.21 6.58
N ALA A 120 -28.51 16.18 7.48
CA ALA A 120 -27.52 17.26 7.58
C ALA A 120 -26.09 16.74 7.83
N GLY A 121 -25.92 15.67 8.63
CA GLY A 121 -24.62 15.06 8.88
C GLY A 121 -24.02 14.42 7.61
N ALA A 122 -24.86 13.83 6.76
CA ALA A 122 -24.44 13.29 5.47
C ALA A 122 -23.98 14.39 4.52
N ILE A 123 -24.74 15.47 4.42
CA ILE A 123 -24.42 16.60 3.53
C ILE A 123 -23.10 17.27 3.95
N ALA A 124 -22.82 17.39 5.25
CA ALA A 124 -21.58 17.97 5.76
C ALA A 124 -20.34 17.09 5.52
N GLY A 125 -20.49 15.76 5.48
CA GLY A 125 -19.37 14.84 5.25
C GLY A 125 -18.87 14.79 3.80
N VAL A 126 -19.77 14.99 2.84
CA VAL A 126 -19.47 14.97 1.39
C VAL A 126 -18.30 15.88 0.98
N PRO A 127 -18.27 17.18 1.32
CA PRO A 127 -17.16 18.06 0.91
C PRO A 127 -15.82 17.66 1.54
N ILE A 128 -15.83 17.09 2.76
CA ILE A 128 -14.61 16.61 3.43
C ILE A 128 -14.04 15.42 2.67
N ILE A 129 -14.86 14.43 2.36
CA ILE A 129 -14.44 13.24 1.59
C ILE A 129 -13.93 13.66 0.21
N TRP A 130 -14.66 14.54 -0.48
CA TRP A 130 -14.26 15.04 -1.80
C TRP A 130 -12.90 15.74 -1.76
N LEU A 131 -12.69 16.66 -0.80
CA LEU A 131 -11.42 17.35 -0.62
C LEU A 131 -10.28 16.36 -0.31
N SER A 132 -10.53 15.39 0.57
CA SER A 132 -9.55 14.33 0.88
C SER A 132 -9.18 13.49 -0.34
N VAL A 133 -10.12 13.17 -1.22
CA VAL A 133 -9.83 12.45 -2.48
C VAL A 133 -8.99 13.33 -3.41
N MET A 134 -9.30 14.63 -3.54
CA MET A 134 -8.48 15.56 -4.34
C MET A 134 -7.05 15.67 -3.81
N VAL A 135 -6.88 15.75 -2.49
CA VAL A 135 -5.56 15.74 -1.84
C VAL A 135 -4.83 14.43 -2.13
N MET A 136 -5.51 13.29 -2.06
CA MET A 136 -4.91 11.99 -2.38
C MET A 136 -4.40 11.94 -3.82
N LEU A 137 -5.21 12.37 -4.79
CA LEU A 137 -4.81 12.45 -6.20
C LEU A 137 -3.61 13.40 -6.43
N ALA A 138 -3.59 14.54 -5.74
CA ALA A 138 -2.48 15.48 -5.83
C ALA A 138 -1.16 14.90 -5.26
N ILE A 139 -1.24 14.09 -4.21
CA ILE A 139 -0.06 13.45 -3.63
C ILE A 139 0.43 12.31 -4.52
N THR A 140 -0.46 11.46 -5.03
CA THR A 140 -0.07 10.31 -5.87
C THR A 140 0.55 10.75 -7.20
N THR A 141 0.06 11.82 -7.81
CA THR A 141 0.66 12.41 -9.03
C THR A 141 2.04 13.00 -8.78
N LYS A 142 2.26 13.67 -7.64
CA LYS A 142 3.60 14.15 -7.25
C LYS A 142 4.55 13.01 -6.93
N LEU A 143 4.03 11.93 -6.34
CA LEU A 143 4.82 10.75 -6.00
C LEU A 143 5.29 10.02 -7.26
N SER A 144 4.42 9.84 -8.26
CA SER A 144 4.80 9.20 -9.53
C SER A 144 5.83 10.04 -10.30
N ALA A 145 5.67 11.36 -10.33
CA ALA A 145 6.66 12.27 -10.91
C ALA A 145 8.02 12.18 -10.20
N ALA A 146 8.02 12.07 -8.86
CA ALA A 146 9.25 11.90 -8.07
C ALA A 146 9.94 10.57 -8.37
N HIS A 147 9.19 9.47 -8.53
CA HIS A 147 9.75 8.18 -8.92
C HIS A 147 10.38 8.22 -10.31
N TYR A 148 9.72 8.87 -11.27
CA TYR A 148 10.29 9.04 -12.61
C TYR A 148 11.58 9.88 -12.59
N ALA A 149 11.59 10.98 -11.83
CA ALA A 149 12.77 11.83 -11.68
C ALA A 149 13.94 11.07 -11.02
N ALA A 150 13.67 10.28 -9.98
CA ALA A 150 14.68 9.48 -9.29
C ALA A 150 15.27 8.38 -10.21
N LEU A 151 14.44 7.70 -11.01
CA LEU A 151 14.93 6.75 -12.01
C LEU A 151 15.81 7.44 -13.07
N GLN A 152 15.40 8.62 -13.53
CA GLN A 152 16.18 9.38 -14.50
C GLN A 152 17.51 9.86 -13.91
N GLN A 153 17.55 10.20 -12.63
CA GLN A 153 18.78 10.52 -11.90
C GLN A 153 19.70 9.30 -11.81
N LEU A 154 19.18 8.14 -11.39
CA LEU A 154 19.96 6.88 -11.36
C LEU A 154 20.55 6.53 -12.72
N ARG A 155 19.79 6.72 -13.81
CA ARG A 155 20.27 6.51 -15.19
C ARG A 155 21.44 7.43 -15.54
N ARG A 156 21.38 8.70 -15.14
CA ARG A 156 22.47 9.67 -15.36
C ARG A 156 23.72 9.32 -14.55
N GLU A 157 23.53 8.77 -13.36
CA GLU A 157 24.60 8.36 -12.44
C GLU A 157 25.11 6.92 -12.71
N GLY A 158 24.65 6.27 -13.78
CA GLY A 158 25.12 4.94 -14.18
C GLY A 158 24.71 3.82 -13.22
N TYR A 159 23.62 4.00 -12.46
CA TYR A 159 23.09 3.01 -11.50
C TYR A 159 24.06 2.59 -10.38
N ARG A 160 25.06 3.43 -10.06
CA ARG A 160 26.08 3.17 -9.03
C ARG A 160 25.60 3.51 -7.62
N VAL A 161 24.44 2.98 -7.23
CA VAL A 161 23.91 3.09 -5.86
C VAL A 161 23.58 1.69 -5.37
N CYS A 162 24.01 1.34 -4.16
CA CYS A 162 23.70 0.03 -3.60
C CYS A 162 22.19 -0.10 -3.32
N PRO A 163 21.46 -1.08 -3.90
CA PRO A 163 20.03 -1.24 -3.66
C PRO A 163 19.70 -1.74 -2.24
N GLY A 164 20.72 -2.10 -1.45
CA GLY A 164 20.55 -2.60 -0.08
C GLY A 164 20.61 -1.51 0.97
N CYS A 165 21.62 -0.64 0.92
CA CYS A 165 21.88 0.39 1.92
C CYS A 165 21.91 1.82 1.36
N GLU A 166 21.63 2.00 0.06
CA GLU A 166 21.63 3.31 -0.62
C GLU A 166 23.00 4.00 -0.67
N TYR A 167 24.09 3.30 -0.34
CA TYR A 167 25.44 3.87 -0.40
C TYR A 167 25.84 4.19 -1.86
N ASP A 168 26.43 5.36 -2.05
CA ASP A 168 26.94 5.83 -3.34
C ASP A 168 28.23 5.07 -3.71
N LEU A 169 28.18 4.34 -4.82
CA LEU A 169 29.28 3.55 -5.35
C LEU A 169 30.06 4.31 -6.44
N GLN A 170 29.72 5.56 -6.74
CA GLN A 170 30.45 6.37 -7.73
C GLN A 170 31.92 6.57 -7.35
N ALA A 171 32.22 6.64 -6.05
CA ALA A 171 33.59 6.77 -5.55
C ALA A 171 34.42 5.48 -5.70
N GLN A 172 33.80 4.34 -6.03
CA GLN A 172 34.53 3.09 -6.25
C GLN A 172 35.05 2.97 -7.68
N PRO A 173 36.17 2.27 -7.89
CA PRO A 173 36.64 1.95 -9.24
C PRO A 173 35.56 1.25 -10.07
N PRO A 174 35.50 1.49 -11.39
CA PRO A 174 34.58 0.79 -12.28
C PRO A 174 34.78 -0.73 -12.22
N GLY A 175 33.69 -1.49 -12.25
CA GLY A 175 33.71 -2.95 -12.27
C GLY A 175 33.03 -3.64 -11.06
N PRO A 176 33.22 -4.96 -10.92
CA PRO A 176 32.65 -5.72 -9.82
C PRO A 176 33.34 -5.37 -8.50
N GLY A 177 32.55 -5.21 -7.44
CA GLY A 177 33.05 -4.78 -6.13
C GLY A 177 32.15 -5.24 -4.99
N VAL A 178 32.46 -4.75 -3.79
CA VAL A 178 31.69 -5.02 -2.58
C VAL A 178 31.31 -3.69 -1.95
N CYS A 179 30.04 -3.53 -1.60
CA CYS A 179 29.58 -2.34 -0.91
C CYS A 179 30.22 -2.24 0.49
N PRO A 180 30.88 -1.13 0.86
CA PRO A 180 31.60 -0.98 2.13
C PRO A 180 30.66 -0.95 3.34
N GLU A 181 29.43 -0.47 3.14
CA GLU A 181 28.44 -0.37 4.23
C GLU A 181 27.78 -1.71 4.54
N CYS A 182 27.30 -2.43 3.52
CA CYS A 182 26.49 -3.63 3.72
C CYS A 182 27.17 -4.95 3.32
N GLY A 183 28.39 -4.90 2.78
CA GLY A 183 29.15 -6.09 2.37
C GLY A 183 28.58 -6.84 1.17
N ARG A 184 27.56 -6.31 0.48
CA ARG A 184 26.98 -6.99 -0.69
C ARG A 184 27.88 -6.80 -1.91
N ALA A 185 28.20 -7.92 -2.56
CA ALA A 185 28.83 -7.91 -3.87
C ALA A 185 27.89 -7.27 -4.90
N PHE A 186 28.48 -6.50 -5.81
CA PHE A 186 27.77 -5.87 -6.91
C PHE A 186 28.60 -5.96 -8.19
N ASP A 187 27.88 -5.90 -9.30
CA ASP A 187 28.40 -5.75 -10.65
C ASP A 187 27.54 -4.69 -11.35
N GLU A 188 28.13 -3.88 -12.24
CA GLU A 188 27.42 -2.71 -12.81
C GLU A 188 26.19 -3.11 -13.63
N ALA A 189 26.29 -4.20 -14.41
CA ALA A 189 25.19 -4.70 -15.22
C ALA A 189 24.01 -5.19 -14.36
N GLY A 190 24.32 -5.91 -13.29
CA GLY A 190 23.38 -6.46 -12.32
C GLY A 190 22.83 -5.41 -11.36
N LEU A 191 23.55 -4.31 -11.12
CA LEU A 191 22.99 -3.12 -10.46
C LEU A 191 21.94 -2.46 -11.35
N ARG A 192 22.26 -2.22 -12.62
CA ARG A 192 21.32 -1.67 -13.60
C ARG A 192 20.07 -2.53 -13.70
N GLU A 193 20.21 -3.84 -13.91
CA GLU A 193 19.07 -4.76 -14.03
C GLU A 193 18.22 -4.76 -12.74
N ARG A 194 18.86 -4.78 -11.56
CA ARG A 194 18.13 -4.73 -10.29
C ARG A 194 17.35 -3.43 -10.13
N TRP A 195 17.96 -2.28 -10.44
CA TRP A 195 17.30 -1.00 -10.33
C TRP A 195 16.14 -0.86 -11.31
N GLU A 196 16.33 -1.24 -12.58
CA GLU A 196 15.26 -1.22 -13.57
C GLU A 196 14.10 -2.12 -13.14
N ARG A 197 14.39 -3.33 -12.63
CA ARG A 197 13.36 -4.24 -12.10
C ARG A 197 12.63 -3.66 -10.88
N ILE A 198 13.34 -3.04 -9.94
CA ILE A 198 12.71 -2.39 -8.77
C ILE A 198 11.74 -1.30 -9.22
N TYR A 199 12.16 -0.43 -10.15
CA TYR A 199 11.29 0.64 -10.66
C TYR A 199 10.15 0.13 -11.53
N GLU A 200 10.36 -0.93 -12.31
CA GLU A 200 9.29 -1.59 -13.06
C GLU A 200 8.21 -2.14 -12.10
N LEU A 201 8.60 -2.78 -11.01
CA LEU A 201 7.67 -3.26 -9.99
C LEU A 201 6.92 -2.11 -9.30
N LEU A 202 7.61 -0.99 -9.03
CA LEU A 202 6.98 0.21 -8.47
C LEU A 202 5.97 0.85 -9.43
N GLN A 203 6.23 0.82 -10.74
CA GLN A 203 5.32 1.33 -11.76
C GLN A 203 4.14 0.38 -12.02
N ARG A 204 4.38 -0.94 -12.00
CA ARG A 204 3.34 -1.96 -12.17
C ARG A 204 2.38 -2.02 -10.99
N LYS A 205 2.80 -1.61 -9.79
CA LYS A 205 1.92 -1.52 -8.64
C LYS A 205 1.20 -0.17 -8.71
N PRO A 206 -0.05 -0.09 -9.21
CA PRO A 206 -0.83 1.11 -9.03
C PRO A 206 -0.82 1.44 -7.53
N GLY A 207 -0.70 2.73 -7.20
CA GLY A 207 -0.79 3.21 -5.82
C GLY A 207 -1.98 2.60 -5.09
N PRO A 208 -1.93 2.56 -3.74
CA PRO A 208 -2.83 1.77 -2.89
C PRO A 208 -4.31 1.86 -3.28
#